data_AF-A0A1H6KAM7-F1
#
_entry.id   AF-A0A1H6KAM7-F1
#
_cell.length_a   1.000
_cell.length_b   1.000
_cell.length_c   1.000
_cell.angle_alpha   90.00
_cell.angle_beta   90.00
_cell.angle_gamma   90.00
#
_symmetry.space_group_name_H-M   'P 1'
#
loop_
_entity.id
_entity.type
_entity.pdbx_description
1 polymer ?
#
loop_
_entity_poly.entity_id
_entity_poly.type
_entity_poly.pdbx_seq_one_letter_code
_entity_poly.pdbx_strand_id
1 'polypeptide(L)' 'MKTIFEKLKLYFESNSEQQIIKDWSETEKYNSVGPKIDEFFHQSKIFYETEIRNSYWEFSCKNEILENPKFASDFFLY' A
#
# COMPACT_ATOMS: atom_id res chain seq x y z
N MET A 1 -21.16 -9.00 -7.54
CA MET A 1 -19.78 -9.16 -7.03
C MET A 1 -19.73 -8.43 -5.70
N LYS A 2 -19.30 -9.08 -4.60
CA LYS A 2 -19.29 -8.43 -3.27
C LYS A 2 -18.02 -7.61 -3.08
N THR A 3 -18.14 -6.41 -2.52
CA THR A 3 -17.00 -5.54 -2.20
C THR A 3 -16.14 -6.14 -1.08
N ILE A 4 -14.92 -5.63 -0.89
CA ILE A 4 -14.04 -6.05 0.23
C ILE A 4 -14.76 -5.82 1.58
N PHE A 5 -15.43 -4.67 1.71
CA PHE A 5 -16.21 -4.34 2.91
C PHE A 5 -17.33 -5.35 3.17
N GLU A 6 -18.10 -5.71 2.14
CA GLU A 6 -19.19 -6.70 2.27
C GLU A 6 -18.67 -8.10 2.63
N LYS A 7 -17.52 -8.49 2.08
CA LYS A 7 -16.87 -9.77 2.43
C LYS A 7 -16.40 -9.78 3.88
N LEU A 8 -15.80 -8.70 4.36
CA LEU A 8 -15.40 -8.54 5.76
C LEU A 8 -16.60 -8.61 6.70
N LYS A 9 -17.66 -7.88 6.38
CA LYS A 9 -18.90 -7.91 7.17
C LYS A 9 -19.44 -9.34 7.29
N LEU A 10 -19.53 -10.07 6.17
CA LEU A 10 -20.01 -11.45 6.17
C LEU A 10 -19.09 -12.39 6.96
N TYR A 11 -17.78 -12.19 6.90
CA TYR A 11 -16.83 -12.96 7.70
C TYR A 11 -17.09 -12.77 9.21
N PHE A 12 -17.28 -11.53 9.68
CA PHE A 12 -17.58 -11.27 11.09
C PHE A 12 -18.97 -11.78 11.50
N GLU A 13 -19.96 -11.78 10.61
CA GLU A 13 -21.31 -12.29 10.89
C GLU A 13 -21.39 -13.82 10.92
N SER A 14 -20.52 -14.51 10.18
CA SER A 14 -20.58 -15.98 9.99
C SER A 14 -19.61 -16.77 10.87
N ASN A 15 -18.62 -16.13 11.49
CA ASN A 15 -17.62 -16.78 12.31
C ASN A 15 -17.80 -16.47 13.80
N SER A 16 -17.36 -17.40 14.66
CA SER A 16 -17.35 -17.17 16.10
C SER A 16 -16.23 -16.20 16.48
N GLU A 17 -16.42 -15.49 17.59
CA GLU A 17 -15.41 -14.59 18.16
C GLU A 17 -14.07 -15.29 18.40
N GLN A 18 -14.10 -16.55 18.86
CA GLN A 18 -12.90 -17.37 19.09
C GLN A 18 -12.12 -17.63 17.80
N GLN A 19 -12.83 -17.93 16.70
CA GLN A 19 -12.22 -18.15 15.39
C GLN A 19 -11.61 -16.86 14.84
N ILE A 20 -12.32 -15.74 14.99
CA ILE A 20 -11.84 -14.41 14.60
C ILE A 20 -10.54 -14.06 15.33
N ILE A 21 -10.51 -14.22 16.67
CA ILE A 21 -9.31 -13.94 17.47
C ILE A 21 -8.13 -14.80 17.01
N LYS A 22 -8.37 -16.10 16.77
CA LYS A 22 -7.33 -17.01 16.27
C LYS A 22 -6.80 -16.55 14.92
N ASP A 23 -7.67 -16.26 13.97
CA ASP A 23 -7.28 -15.82 12.63
C ASP A 23 -6.49 -14.51 12.68
N TRP A 24 -6.92 -13.55 13.50
CA TRP A 24 -6.16 -12.31 13.73
C TRP A 24 -4.79 -12.55 14.36
N SER A 25 -4.68 -13.47 15.34
CA SER A 25 -3.38 -13.81 15.94
C SER A 25 -2.40 -14.38 14.91
N GLU A 26 -2.88 -15.14 13.93
CA GLU A 26 -2.04 -15.67 12.86
C GLU A 26 -1.51 -14.57 11.92
N THR A 27 -2.16 -13.39 11.89
CA THR A 27 -1.70 -12.25 11.09
C THR A 27 -0.57 -11.46 11.76
N GLU A 28 -0.33 -11.61 13.06
CA GLU A 28 0.70 -10.86 13.77
C GLU A 28 2.11 -11.07 13.19
N LYS A 29 2.36 -12.26 12.63
CA LYS A 29 3.64 -12.59 11.97
C LYS A 29 3.97 -11.66 10.79
N TYR A 30 2.97 -10.99 10.22
CA TYR A 30 3.15 -10.03 9.13
C TYR A 30 3.42 -8.60 9.61
N ASN A 31 3.27 -8.29 10.90
CA ASN A 31 3.59 -6.97 11.44
C ASN A 31 5.09 -6.60 11.28
N SER A 32 5.96 -7.61 11.17
CA SER A 32 7.38 -7.44 10.91
C SER A 32 7.76 -7.56 9.43
N VAL A 33 6.80 -7.76 8.53
CA VAL A 33 7.05 -7.93 7.10
C VAL A 33 6.76 -6.62 6.38
N GLY A 34 7.83 -6.02 5.84
CA GLY A 34 7.73 -4.77 5.08
C GLY A 34 7.93 -3.51 5.93
N PRO A 35 7.91 -2.33 5.29
CA PRO A 35 8.00 -1.06 5.99
C PRO A 35 6.76 -0.84 6.87
N LYS A 36 6.94 -0.13 7.98
CA LYS A 36 5.79 0.33 8.78
C LYS A 36 4.90 1.23 7.93
N ILE A 37 3.61 1.31 8.25
CA ILE A 37 2.67 2.19 7.55
C ILE A 37 3.18 3.64 7.50
N ASP A 38 3.76 4.15 8.58
CA ASP A 38 4.33 5.49 8.63
C ASP A 38 5.54 5.67 7.69
N GLU A 39 6.40 4.65 7.62
CA GLU A 39 7.55 4.61 6.71
C GLU A 39 7.11 4.51 5.25
N PHE A 40 6.09 3.68 4.99
CA PHE A 40 5.48 3.57 3.67
C PHE A 40 4.87 4.90 3.23
N PHE A 41 4.10 5.58 4.10
CA PHE A 41 3.54 6.89 3.79
C PHE A 41 4.60 7.95 3.56
N HIS A 42 5.72 7.89 4.29
CA HIS A 42 6.85 8.77 4.05
C HIS A 42 7.43 8.52 2.66
N GLN A 43 7.73 7.26 2.33
CA GLN A 43 8.34 6.87 1.07
C GLN A 43 7.43 7.11 -0.14
N SER A 44 6.12 6.94 0.04
CA SER A 44 5.11 7.12 -1.00
C SER A 44 4.79 8.59 -1.28
N LYS A 45 5.39 9.54 -0.56
CA LYS A 45 5.19 10.96 -0.85
C LYS A 45 5.72 11.27 -2.25
N ILE A 46 4.82 11.80 -3.06
CA ILE A 46 5.17 12.42 -4.33
C ILE A 46 5.52 13.86 -4.02
N PHE A 47 6.72 14.27 -4.39
CA PHE A 47 7.16 15.64 -4.32
C PHE A 47 7.54 16.14 -5.71
N TYR A 48 7.24 17.41 -5.94
CA TYR A 48 7.57 18.11 -7.17
C TYR A 48 8.73 19.02 -6.87
N GLU A 49 9.87 18.76 -7.48
CA GLU A 49 11.00 19.68 -7.45
C GLU A 49 10.94 20.56 -8.69
N THR A 50 11.15 21.86 -8.47
CA THR A 50 11.21 22.83 -9.55
C THR A 50 12.60 23.44 -9.60
N GLU A 51 13.29 23.21 -10.70
CA GLU A 51 14.61 23.78 -10.95
C GLU A 51 14.50 24.88 -12.00
N ILE A 52 15.14 26.02 -11.74
CA ILE A 52 15.26 27.10 -12.73
C ILE A 52 16.49 26.80 -13.59
N ARG A 53 16.29 26.52 -14.87
CA ARG A 53 17.36 26.38 -15.85
C ARG A 53 17.29 27.49 -16.89
N ASN A 54 18.28 28.38 -16.87
CA ASN A 54 18.47 29.48 -17.82
C ASN A 54 17.24 30.38 -18.01
N SER A 55 16.28 29.98 -18.84
CA SER A 55 15.09 30.76 -19.22
C SER A 55 13.74 30.05 -18.99
N TYR A 56 13.73 28.83 -18.44
CA TYR A 56 12.51 28.08 -18.17
C TYR A 56 12.58 27.28 -16.86
N TRP A 57 11.40 26.81 -16.42
CA TRP A 57 11.20 26.04 -15.21
C TRP A 57 11.07 24.57 -15.60
N GLU A 58 11.87 23.71 -14.99
CA GLU A 58 11.78 22.26 -15.18
C GLU A 58 11.15 21.64 -13.94
N PHE A 59 10.09 20.85 -14.15
CA PHE A 59 9.36 20.18 -13.08
C PHE A 59 9.70 18.69 -13.13
N SER A 60 10.24 18.17 -12.02
CA SER A 60 10.46 16.73 -11.87
C SER A 60 9.54 16.17 -10.79
N CYS A 61 8.85 15.08 -11.11
CA CYS A 61 8.07 14.30 -10.16
C CYS A 61 9.02 13.27 -9.54
N LYS A 62 9.24 13.36 -8.24
CA LYS A 62 10.05 12.41 -7.49
C LYS A 62 9.21 11.75 -6.41
N ASN A 63 9.48 10.49 -6.17
CA ASN A 63 9.02 9.75 -5.00
C ASN A 63 10.22 9.00 -4.42
N GLU A 64 10.19 8.68 -3.14
CA GLU A 64 11.27 7.89 -2.51
C GLU A 64 11.13 6.39 -2.78
N ILE A 65 10.06 5.97 -3.47
CA ILE A 65 9.92 4.62 -4.04
C ILE A 65 10.78 4.56 -5.32
N LEU A 66 12.09 4.49 -5.10
CA LEU A 66 13.15 4.69 -6.11
C LEU A 66 13.28 3.58 -7.17
N GLU A 67 12.51 2.51 -7.12
CA GLU A 67 12.32 1.60 -8.25
C GLU A 67 10.86 1.16 -8.32
N ASN A 68 10.22 1.36 -9.47
CA ASN A 68 9.00 0.64 -9.80
C ASN A 68 9.32 -0.84 -9.65
N PRO A 69 8.62 -1.62 -8.80
CA PRO A 69 8.89 -3.04 -8.68
C PRO A 69 8.91 -3.65 -10.09
N LYS A 70 10.00 -4.34 -10.45
CA LYS A 70 10.15 -5.01 -11.76
C LYS A 70 8.96 -5.90 -12.11
N PHE A 71 8.19 -6.26 -11.09
CA PHE A 71 7.01 -7.10 -11.10
C PHE A 71 5.70 -6.30 -10.98
N ALA A 72 5.56 -5.19 -11.72
CA ALA A 72 4.26 -4.54 -11.92
C ALA A 72 3.41 -5.23 -13.00
N SER A 73 3.94 -6.27 -13.67
CA SER A 73 3.24 -6.98 -14.76
C SER A 73 1.88 -7.53 -14.32
N ASP A 74 1.78 -8.05 -13.11
CA ASP A 74 0.57 -8.72 -12.63
C ASP A 74 -0.52 -7.74 -12.18
N PHE A 75 -0.19 -6.44 -12.05
CA PHE A 75 -1.16 -5.38 -11.73
C PHE A 75 -1.99 -4.94 -12.95
N PHE A 76 -1.50 -5.18 -14.17
CA PHE A 76 -2.12 -4.70 -15.41
C PHE A 76 -2.69 -5.83 -16.29
N LEU A 77 -2.71 -7.06 -15.79
CA LEU A 77 -3.39 -8.18 -16.46
C LEU A 77 -4.90 -8.16 -16.13
N TYR A 78 -5.61 -7.20 -16.71
CA TYR A 78 -7.08 -7.21 -16.84
C TYR A 78 -7.51 -6.66 -18.20
#